data_AF-A0A7S7AM04-F1
#
_entry.id   AF-A0A7S7AM04-F1
#
_cell.length_a   1.000
_cell.length_b   1.000
_cell.length_c   1.000
_cell.angle_alpha   90.00
_cell.angle_beta   90.00
_cell.angle_gamma   90.00
#
_symmetry.space_group_name_H-M   'P 1'
#
loop_
_entity.id
_entity.type
_entity.pdbx_description
1 polymer ?
#
loop_
_entity_poly.entity_id
_entity_poly.type
_entity_poly.pdbx_seq_one_letter_code
_entity_poly.pdbx_strand_id
1 'polypeptide(L)'
;MKYIKTISLFLIINSFFGCGYAKINNSWNDPTQEAIQIKSPIDFIDKYGTYSIVSTNKKIRLIDFGDVDKNKNGRKYTLKKFGVQIFNQNKVFDVYKSTVPLKSNVDINILYRDKNIVAFRVREDFNIDYVKTPFRSFIVNTFVYNFNSNNFLTIPVLASEDNNADGKGVDLLQGDQFTFNSKKGIFTYLANIKYAQGGKSSVFKVDLSNTLKCVSATQGCENIGLSTAELSTMNK
;
A
#
# COMPACT_ATOMS: atom_id res chain seq x y z
N MET A 1 -50.15 36.47 -31.41
CA MET A 1 -49.99 35.09 -30.90
C MET A 1 -48.54 34.65 -31.10
N LYS A 2 -47.89 34.29 -29.98
CA LYS A 2 -46.77 33.36 -29.79
C LYS A 2 -45.50 33.52 -30.65
N TYR A 3 -44.52 34.18 -30.03
CA TYR A 3 -43.10 33.86 -30.19
C TYR A 3 -42.82 32.50 -29.53
N ILE A 4 -42.27 31.54 -30.28
CA ILE A 4 -41.62 30.35 -29.72
C ILE A 4 -40.18 30.38 -30.22
N LYS A 5 -39.29 30.84 -29.34
CA LYS A 5 -37.85 30.55 -29.38
C LYS A 5 -37.58 29.49 -28.30
N THR A 6 -36.55 28.69 -28.53
CA THR A 6 -35.92 27.70 -27.61
C THR A 6 -36.78 26.46 -27.34
N ILE A 7 -36.27 25.21 -27.34
CA ILE A 7 -35.02 24.69 -26.76
C ILE A 7 -34.53 23.50 -27.61
N SER A 8 -33.26 23.52 -28.03
CA SER A 8 -32.57 22.38 -28.64
C SER A 8 -32.37 21.27 -27.60
N LEU A 9 -32.95 20.10 -27.88
CA LEU A 9 -32.84 18.89 -27.09
C LEU A 9 -31.43 18.28 -27.23
N PHE A 10 -30.54 18.59 -26.29
CA PHE A 10 -29.26 17.92 -26.10
C PHE A 10 -29.27 17.21 -24.77
N LEU A 11 -29.39 15.87 -24.78
CA LEU A 11 -29.10 14.89 -23.73
C LEU A 11 -29.66 13.58 -24.29
N ILE A 12 -28.86 12.54 -24.57
CA ILE A 12 -28.20 11.73 -23.56
C ILE A 12 -26.76 11.45 -24.00
N ILE A 13 -25.83 12.00 -23.22
CA ILE A 13 -24.42 11.64 -23.23
C ILE A 13 -24.33 10.18 -22.77
N ASN A 14 -23.73 9.35 -23.61
CA ASN A 14 -23.28 8.00 -23.28
C ASN A 14 -22.55 8.04 -21.93
N SER A 15 -23.25 7.58 -20.89
CA SER A 15 -22.67 7.31 -19.59
C SER A 15 -21.91 5.99 -19.71
N PHE A 16 -20.76 6.04 -20.38
CA PHE A 16 -19.74 5.03 -20.15
C PHE A 16 -19.29 5.20 -18.70
N PHE A 17 -19.93 4.43 -17.82
CA PHE A 17 -19.36 4.06 -16.55
C PHE A 17 -17.97 3.49 -16.87
N GLY A 18 -16.94 4.29 -16.67
CA GLY A 18 -15.58 3.78 -16.52
C GLY A 18 -15.57 2.92 -15.27
N CYS A 19 -15.94 1.65 -15.41
CA CYS A 19 -15.48 0.61 -14.51
C CYS A 19 -13.96 0.65 -14.63
N GLY A 20 -13.32 1.36 -13.70
CA GLY A 20 -11.87 1.40 -13.58
C GLY A 20 -11.39 0.03 -13.18
N TYR A 21 -11.23 -0.86 -14.17
CA TYR A 21 -10.44 -2.06 -14.02
C TYR A 21 -9.01 -1.59 -13.75
N ALA A 22 -8.43 -1.99 -12.62
CA ALA A 22 -6.99 -1.89 -12.49
C ALA A 22 -6.37 -2.72 -13.64
N LYS A 23 -5.41 -2.14 -14.37
CA LYS A 23 -4.86 -2.73 -15.59
C LYS A 23 -4.03 -3.97 -15.22
N ILE A 24 -4.16 -5.06 -15.99
CA ILE A 24 -3.39 -6.30 -15.84
C ILE A 24 -2.09 -6.17 -16.64
N ASN A 25 -0.93 -6.43 -16.00
CA ASN A 25 0.37 -6.46 -16.68
C ASN A 25 1.00 -7.87 -16.55
N ASN A 26 1.43 -8.44 -17.69
CA ASN A 26 1.86 -9.83 -17.84
C ASN A 26 3.38 -10.04 -17.89
N SER A 27 4.17 -8.99 -17.75
CA SER A 27 5.62 -9.08 -17.61
C SER A 27 6.03 -8.19 -16.44
N TRP A 28 6.58 -8.76 -15.37
CA TRP A 28 7.03 -8.01 -14.19
C TRP A 28 7.88 -6.79 -14.60
N ASN A 29 7.31 -5.58 -14.49
CA ASN A 29 7.95 -4.28 -14.73
C ASN A 29 7.01 -3.15 -14.23
N ASP A 30 7.30 -2.56 -13.08
CA ASP A 30 7.04 -1.11 -12.90
C ASP A 30 7.96 -0.37 -13.91
N PRO A 31 7.56 0.75 -14.56
CA PRO A 31 6.43 1.63 -14.28
C PRO A 31 5.50 1.85 -15.49
N THR A 32 4.23 2.16 -15.26
CA THR A 32 3.49 3.19 -16.03
C THR A 32 2.26 3.61 -15.25
N GLN A 33 2.52 4.66 -14.48
CA GLN A 33 1.60 5.60 -13.88
C GLN A 33 0.42 5.93 -14.81
N GLU A 34 -0.80 5.66 -14.35
CA GLU A 34 -1.91 6.60 -14.49
C GLU A 34 -2.58 6.72 -13.12
N ALA A 35 -1.82 7.22 -12.15
CA ALA A 35 -2.44 7.93 -11.04
C ALA A 35 -3.05 9.18 -11.67
N ILE A 36 -4.38 9.35 -11.60
CA ILE A 36 -5.00 10.65 -11.87
C ILE A 36 -4.42 11.62 -10.82
N GLN A 37 -3.42 12.37 -11.25
CA GLN A 37 -2.52 13.13 -10.40
C GLN A 37 -3.13 14.52 -10.22
N ILE A 38 -3.87 14.74 -9.13
CA ILE A 38 -4.42 16.08 -8.86
C ILE A 38 -3.36 17.01 -8.26
N LYS A 39 -2.21 16.52 -7.73
CA LYS A 39 -1.01 17.34 -7.39
C LYS A 39 0.19 16.48 -6.91
N SER A 40 1.33 16.60 -7.60
CA SER A 40 2.73 16.25 -7.18
C SER A 40 3.29 14.86 -7.56
N PRO A 41 4.59 14.77 -7.93
CA PRO A 41 5.27 13.52 -8.31
C PRO A 41 5.29 12.46 -7.20
N ILE A 42 5.27 11.18 -7.61
CA ILE A 42 5.33 10.00 -6.72
C ILE A 42 6.78 9.83 -6.29
N ASP A 43 7.06 9.96 -4.99
CA ASP A 43 8.37 9.66 -4.41
C ASP A 43 8.39 8.17 -4.03
N PHE A 44 9.07 7.34 -4.83
CA PHE A 44 9.36 5.95 -4.48
C PHE A 44 10.23 5.90 -3.21
N ILE A 45 9.82 5.16 -2.17
CA ILE A 45 10.59 4.98 -0.92
C ILE A 45 11.56 3.81 -1.08
N ASP A 46 12.32 3.78 -2.18
CA ASP A 46 13.20 2.64 -2.51
C ASP A 46 14.60 2.72 -1.88
N LYS A 47 14.78 3.59 -0.87
CA LYS A 47 16.04 3.69 -0.12
C LYS A 47 15.78 3.77 1.38
N TYR A 48 16.20 2.73 2.11
CA TYR A 48 16.21 2.69 3.58
C TYR A 48 16.80 3.98 4.15
N GLY A 49 16.12 4.56 5.15
CA GLY A 49 16.56 5.79 5.82
C GLY A 49 16.19 7.09 5.09
N THR A 50 15.54 7.03 3.92
CA THR A 50 15.07 8.22 3.20
C THR A 50 13.62 8.52 3.52
N TYR A 51 13.30 9.79 3.77
CA TYR A 51 11.93 10.24 4.01
C TYR A 51 11.26 10.65 2.70
N SER A 52 10.04 10.15 2.47
CA SER A 52 9.11 10.80 1.56
C SER A 52 8.34 11.89 2.29
N ILE A 53 8.42 13.10 1.74
CA ILE A 53 7.83 14.30 2.34
C ILE A 53 6.34 14.32 1.99
N VAL A 54 5.48 14.35 3.01
CA VAL A 54 4.03 14.58 2.84
C VAL A 54 3.73 16.08 2.98
N SER A 55 4.36 16.73 3.96
CA SER A 55 4.41 18.19 4.12
C SER A 55 5.59 18.57 5.01
N THR A 56 5.80 19.88 5.26
CA THR A 56 6.93 20.40 6.07
C THR A 56 7.13 19.64 7.40
N ASN A 57 6.03 19.28 8.08
CA ASN A 57 6.05 18.63 9.39
C ASN A 57 5.47 17.21 9.38
N LYS A 58 5.30 16.60 8.19
CA LYS A 58 4.74 15.27 8.01
C LYS A 58 5.57 14.48 7.02
N LYS A 59 6.18 13.39 7.47
CA LYS A 59 7.06 12.57 6.64
C LYS A 59 6.83 11.09 6.93
N ILE A 60 7.09 10.26 5.95
CA ILE A 60 7.07 8.80 6.09
C ILE A 60 8.45 8.27 5.66
N ARG A 61 8.98 7.27 6.36
CA ARG A 61 10.20 6.58 5.95
C ARG A 61 10.10 5.07 6.16
N LEU A 62 10.75 4.35 5.26
CA LEU A 62 11.18 2.98 5.49
C LEU A 62 12.44 3.01 6.35
N ILE A 63 12.39 2.34 7.50
CA ILE A 63 13.52 2.27 8.43
C ILE A 63 14.01 0.84 8.57
N ASP A 64 15.32 0.72 8.68
CA ASP A 64 16.01 -0.49 9.09
C ASP A 64 16.26 -0.43 10.59
N PHE A 65 15.67 -1.36 11.35
CA PHE A 65 15.88 -1.50 12.79
C PHE A 65 17.01 -2.48 13.12
N GLY A 66 17.71 -2.97 12.10
CA GLY A 66 18.89 -3.79 12.22
C GLY A 66 20.14 -3.01 12.63
N ASP A 67 21.25 -3.74 12.68
CA ASP A 67 22.54 -3.26 13.15
C ASP A 67 23.33 -2.69 11.96
N VAL A 68 22.94 -1.48 11.53
CA VAL A 68 23.45 -0.79 10.32
C VAL A 68 24.98 -0.57 10.37
N ASP A 69 25.56 -0.57 11.58
CA ASP A 69 26.99 -0.41 11.81
C ASP A 69 27.86 -1.59 11.32
N LYS A 70 27.26 -2.73 10.97
CA LYS A 70 28.01 -3.90 10.45
C LYS A 70 28.51 -3.76 9.02
N ASN A 71 28.13 -2.69 8.31
CA ASN A 71 28.62 -2.37 6.97
C ASN A 71 30.02 -1.76 6.95
N LYS A 72 30.55 -1.31 8.10
CA LYS A 72 31.84 -0.63 8.19
C LYS A 72 33.07 -1.52 7.92
N ASN A 73 32.90 -2.85 7.91
CA ASN A 73 34.02 -3.82 7.83
C ASN A 73 33.96 -4.76 6.60
N GLY A 74 33.39 -4.33 5.47
CA GLY A 74 33.38 -5.12 4.23
C GLY A 74 32.50 -6.38 4.25
N ARG A 75 31.61 -6.52 5.24
CA ARG A 75 30.61 -7.59 5.28
C ARG A 75 29.38 -7.18 4.47
N LYS A 76 28.84 -8.09 3.65
CA LYS A 76 27.56 -7.87 2.96
C LYS A 76 26.46 -7.69 4.00
N TYR A 77 25.78 -6.54 3.95
CA TYR A 77 24.64 -6.25 4.82
C TYR A 77 23.54 -7.30 4.64
N THR A 78 22.85 -7.65 5.72
CA THR A 78 21.62 -8.44 5.64
C THR A 78 20.58 -7.78 6.52
N LEU A 79 19.51 -7.30 5.90
CA LEU A 79 18.35 -6.77 6.60
C LEU A 79 17.81 -7.85 7.53
N LYS A 80 17.49 -7.49 8.77
CA LYS A 80 16.90 -8.42 9.76
C LYS A 80 15.58 -7.92 10.31
N LYS A 81 15.47 -6.61 10.48
CA LYS A 81 14.31 -5.94 11.03
C LYS A 81 14.08 -4.66 10.27
N PHE A 82 12.85 -4.42 9.87
CA PHE A 82 12.48 -3.19 9.19
C PHE A 82 11.14 -2.70 9.70
N GLY A 83 10.77 -1.51 9.28
CA GLY A 83 9.42 -1.04 9.46
C GLY A 83 9.18 0.32 8.88
N VAL A 84 8.04 0.91 9.26
CA VAL A 84 7.60 2.21 8.76
C VAL A 84 7.45 3.16 9.91
N GLN A 85 8.08 4.30 9.75
CA GLN A 85 8.00 5.41 10.69
C GLN A 85 7.34 6.61 10.06
N ILE A 86 6.47 7.25 10.83
CA ILE A 86 5.83 8.50 10.46
C ILE A 86 6.30 9.61 11.40
N PHE A 87 6.90 10.64 10.81
CA PHE A 87 7.17 11.89 11.48
C PHE A 87 5.92 12.77 11.41
N ASN A 88 5.41 13.18 12.57
CA ASN A 88 4.25 14.07 12.68
C ASN A 88 4.50 15.11 13.78
N GLN A 89 4.60 16.39 13.39
CA GLN A 89 4.71 17.53 14.33
C GLN A 89 5.79 17.35 15.42
N ASN A 90 6.98 16.88 15.04
CA ASN A 90 8.15 16.63 15.91
C ASN A 90 8.18 15.30 16.68
N LYS A 91 7.19 14.43 16.49
CA LYS A 91 7.20 13.07 17.03
C LYS A 91 7.37 12.05 15.92
N VAL A 92 8.05 10.96 16.22
CA VAL A 92 8.18 9.81 15.32
C VAL A 92 7.31 8.69 15.86
N PHE A 93 6.44 8.15 15.02
CA PHE A 93 5.55 7.05 15.34
C PHE A 93 5.92 5.82 14.55
N ASP A 94 5.99 4.68 15.23
CA ASP A 94 6.16 3.37 14.61
C ASP A 94 4.77 2.85 14.21
N VAL A 95 4.58 2.61 12.92
CA VAL A 95 3.30 2.14 12.35
C VAL A 95 3.37 0.67 11.97
N TYR A 96 4.55 0.21 11.57
CA TYR A 96 4.80 -1.17 11.19
C TYR A 96 6.21 -1.56 11.62
N LYS A 97 6.37 -2.78 12.14
CA LYS A 97 7.65 -3.41 12.44
C LYS A 97 7.55 -4.88 12.08
N SER A 98 8.54 -5.38 11.36
CA SER A 98 8.61 -6.79 10.98
C SER A 98 10.07 -7.28 10.95
N THR A 99 10.22 -8.59 10.92
CA THR A 99 11.49 -9.29 10.74
C THR A 99 11.51 -9.96 9.37
N VAL A 100 12.67 -10.01 8.73
CA VAL A 100 12.81 -10.64 7.42
C VAL A 100 13.81 -11.79 7.47
N PRO A 101 13.61 -12.85 6.65
CA PRO A 101 14.60 -13.90 6.46
C PRO A 101 15.78 -13.41 5.62
N LEU A 102 16.84 -14.24 5.51
CA LEU A 102 18.08 -13.88 4.82
C LEU A 102 17.89 -13.46 3.36
N LYS A 103 17.00 -14.14 2.64
CA LYS A 103 16.68 -13.85 1.24
C LYS A 103 15.32 -13.16 1.18
N SER A 104 15.32 -11.85 1.35
CA SER A 104 14.12 -11.03 1.39
C SER A 104 14.22 -9.83 0.46
N ASN A 105 13.11 -9.50 -0.18
CA ASN A 105 12.89 -8.20 -0.79
C ASN A 105 11.68 -7.54 -0.12
N VAL A 106 11.83 -6.26 0.23
CA VAL A 106 10.78 -5.46 0.86
C VAL A 106 10.63 -4.16 0.07
N ASP A 107 9.40 -3.86 -0.33
CA ASP A 107 9.02 -2.66 -1.06
C ASP A 107 7.98 -1.86 -0.27
N ILE A 108 8.06 -0.53 -0.37
CA ILE A 108 7.07 0.39 0.18
C ILE A 108 6.67 1.44 -0.86
N ASN A 109 5.36 1.55 -1.10
CA ASN A 109 4.83 2.53 -2.03
C ASN A 109 3.73 3.39 -1.40
N ILE A 110 3.79 4.72 -1.62
CA ILE A 110 2.72 5.63 -1.21
C ILE A 110 1.60 5.57 -2.25
N LEU A 111 0.40 5.18 -1.81
CA LEU A 111 -0.77 5.07 -2.67
C LEU A 111 -1.61 6.34 -2.66
N TYR A 112 -1.62 7.06 -1.53
CA TYR A 112 -2.39 8.28 -1.36
C TYR A 112 -1.79 9.16 -0.26
N ARG A 113 -1.85 10.48 -0.43
CA ARG A 113 -1.52 11.43 0.62
C ARG A 113 -2.36 12.69 0.50
N ASP A 114 -2.80 13.19 1.64
CA ASP A 114 -3.33 14.54 1.77
C ASP A 114 -2.87 15.17 3.09
N LYS A 115 -3.51 16.27 3.51
CA LYS A 115 -3.14 16.95 4.76
C LYS A 115 -3.45 16.14 6.02
N ASN A 116 -4.38 15.19 5.97
CA ASN A 116 -4.95 14.46 7.11
C ASN A 116 -4.50 13.00 7.16
N ILE A 117 -4.29 12.36 6.01
CA ILE A 117 -3.96 10.96 5.93
C ILE A 117 -2.81 10.67 4.95
N VAL A 118 -2.15 9.54 5.18
CA VAL A 118 -1.27 8.90 4.20
C VAL A 118 -1.66 7.42 4.12
N ALA A 119 -1.82 6.90 2.90
CA ALA A 119 -1.98 5.49 2.64
C ALA A 119 -0.76 4.96 1.90
N PHE A 120 -0.23 3.83 2.34
CA PHE A 120 0.96 3.21 1.76
C PHE A 120 0.86 1.69 1.82
N ARG A 121 1.48 1.04 0.85
CA ARG A 121 1.62 -0.42 0.77
C ARG A 121 2.98 -0.83 1.29
N VAL A 122 3.03 -1.95 2.01
CA VAL A 122 4.26 -2.73 2.24
C VAL A 122 4.11 -4.07 1.54
N ARG A 123 5.12 -4.46 0.77
CA ARG A 123 5.22 -5.75 0.11
C ARG A 123 6.46 -6.46 0.61
N GLU A 124 6.30 -7.71 0.99
CA GLU A 124 7.33 -8.60 1.50
C GLU A 124 7.40 -9.85 0.61
N ASP A 125 8.57 -10.13 0.07
CA ASP A 125 8.82 -11.27 -0.81
C ASP A 125 10.04 -12.04 -0.30
N PHE A 126 9.80 -13.23 0.23
CA PHE A 126 10.77 -14.02 0.99
C PHE A 126 11.02 -15.36 0.34
N ASN A 127 12.29 -15.77 0.33
CA ASN A 127 12.68 -17.14 0.04
C ASN A 127 13.34 -17.75 1.29
N ILE A 128 12.79 -18.85 1.79
CA ILE A 128 13.28 -19.53 2.99
C ILE A 128 13.78 -20.91 2.55
N ASP A 129 15.10 -21.08 2.51
CA ASP A 129 15.78 -22.29 2.00
C ASP A 129 16.67 -22.99 3.02
N TYR A 130 16.69 -22.50 4.26
CA TYR A 130 17.45 -23.05 5.39
C TYR A 130 16.61 -23.97 6.29
N VAL A 131 15.49 -24.48 5.77
CA VAL A 131 14.59 -25.43 6.44
C VAL A 131 14.44 -26.68 5.57
N LYS A 132 13.93 -27.78 6.14
CA LYS A 132 13.82 -29.08 5.45
C LYS A 132 13.02 -29.00 4.15
N THR A 133 11.97 -28.20 4.12
CA THR A 133 11.12 -27.95 2.94
C THR A 133 11.18 -26.47 2.61
N PRO A 134 12.02 -26.04 1.66
CA PRO A 134 12.09 -24.64 1.25
C PRO A 134 10.75 -24.12 0.78
N PHE A 135 10.49 -22.83 1.01
CA PHE A 135 9.27 -22.19 0.57
C PHE A 135 9.47 -20.71 0.27
N ARG A 136 8.58 -20.15 -0.56
CA ARG A 136 8.47 -18.73 -0.85
C ARG A 136 7.24 -18.16 -0.16
N SER A 137 7.34 -16.95 0.39
CA SER A 137 6.22 -16.22 0.97
C SER A 137 6.10 -14.84 0.32
N PHE A 138 4.90 -14.48 -0.10
CA PHE A 138 4.57 -13.18 -0.67
C PHE A 138 3.43 -12.55 0.12
N ILE A 139 3.75 -11.46 0.84
CA ILE A 139 2.84 -10.79 1.75
C ILE A 139 2.66 -9.34 1.31
N VAL A 140 1.43 -8.87 1.31
CA VAL A 140 1.06 -7.50 0.99
C VAL A 140 0.08 -6.98 2.02
N ASN A 141 0.47 -5.87 2.66
CA ASN A 141 -0.36 -5.12 3.58
C ASN A 141 -0.45 -3.67 3.11
N THR A 142 -1.64 -3.08 3.21
CA THR A 142 -1.85 -1.65 2.99
C THR A 142 -2.19 -0.98 4.31
N PHE A 143 -1.53 0.13 4.60
CA PHE A 143 -1.71 0.89 5.81
C PHE A 143 -2.34 2.24 5.49
N VAL A 144 -3.21 2.73 6.37
CA VAL A 144 -3.72 4.10 6.30
C VAL A 144 -3.48 4.74 7.65
N TYR A 145 -2.69 5.80 7.68
CA TYR A 145 -2.37 6.56 8.89
C TYR A 145 -3.08 7.91 8.89
N ASN A 146 -3.64 8.28 10.04
CA ASN A 146 -4.28 9.57 10.27
C ASN A 146 -3.38 10.47 11.13
N PHE A 147 -2.91 11.57 10.53
CA PHE A 147 -2.03 12.54 11.19
C PHE A 147 -2.68 13.33 12.33
N ASN A 148 -4.01 13.35 12.42
CA ASN A 148 -4.69 14.10 13.49
C ASN A 148 -4.86 13.24 14.75
N SER A 149 -5.17 11.95 14.59
CA SER A 149 -5.35 11.03 15.72
C SER A 149 -4.10 10.21 16.05
N ASN A 150 -3.11 10.14 15.16
CA ASN A 150 -2.00 9.18 15.19
C ASN A 150 -2.47 7.72 15.21
N ASN A 151 -3.71 7.46 14.80
CA ASN A 151 -4.20 6.12 14.59
C ASN A 151 -3.90 5.68 13.16
N PHE A 152 -3.78 4.39 12.98
CA PHE A 152 -3.67 3.76 11.67
C PHE A 152 -4.58 2.54 11.59
N LEU A 153 -4.80 2.07 10.37
CA LEU A 153 -5.39 0.76 10.12
C LEU A 153 -4.48 -0.04 9.20
N THR A 154 -4.60 -1.36 9.30
CA THR A 154 -3.96 -2.31 8.40
C THR A 154 -5.03 -3.01 7.59
N ILE A 155 -4.83 -3.09 6.29
CA ILE A 155 -5.62 -3.86 5.33
C ILE A 155 -4.74 -5.04 4.92
N PRO A 156 -5.01 -6.26 5.42
CA PRO A 156 -4.35 -7.46 4.93
C PRO A 156 -4.84 -7.76 3.52
N VAL A 157 -3.99 -7.57 2.52
CA VAL A 157 -4.38 -7.69 1.11
C VAL A 157 -4.10 -9.08 0.60
N LEU A 158 -2.91 -9.61 0.90
CA LEU A 158 -2.46 -10.90 0.41
C LEU A 158 -1.45 -11.50 1.39
N ALA A 159 -1.58 -12.79 1.66
CA ALA A 159 -0.55 -13.61 2.27
C ALA A 159 -0.58 -14.96 1.55
N SER A 160 0.46 -15.24 0.77
CA SER A 160 0.53 -16.44 -0.07
C SER A 160 1.86 -17.13 0.16
N GLU A 161 1.82 -18.44 0.36
CA GLU A 161 3.00 -19.28 0.59
C GLU A 161 3.00 -20.44 -0.40
N ASP A 162 4.17 -20.74 -0.94
CA ASP A 162 4.39 -21.85 -1.85
C ASP A 162 5.59 -22.67 -1.39
N ASN A 163 5.35 -23.95 -1.14
CA ASN A 163 6.37 -24.90 -0.72
C ASN A 163 7.20 -25.45 -1.90
N ASN A 164 6.96 -24.97 -3.12
CA ASN A 164 7.75 -25.34 -4.28
C ASN A 164 8.94 -24.37 -4.46
N ALA A 165 10.14 -24.95 -4.58
CA ALA A 165 11.41 -24.22 -4.61
C ALA A 165 11.64 -23.37 -5.88
N ASP A 166 10.80 -23.55 -6.92
CA ASP A 166 10.83 -22.81 -8.19
C ASP A 166 10.13 -21.45 -8.11
N GLY A 167 9.48 -21.13 -6.98
CA GLY A 167 9.06 -19.77 -6.62
C GLY A 167 7.95 -19.19 -7.49
N LYS A 168 7.23 -20.00 -8.28
CA LYS A 168 6.16 -19.51 -9.17
C LYS A 168 4.75 -19.72 -8.61
N GLY A 169 4.59 -20.43 -7.50
CA GLY A 169 3.29 -20.82 -6.96
C GLY A 169 2.68 -19.85 -5.94
N VAL A 170 3.27 -18.67 -5.72
CA VAL A 170 2.65 -17.64 -4.87
C VAL A 170 1.73 -16.73 -5.68
N ASP A 171 0.63 -16.33 -5.07
CA ASP A 171 -0.26 -15.31 -5.59
C ASP A 171 0.45 -13.96 -5.62
N LEU A 172 0.07 -13.08 -6.56
CA LEU A 172 0.78 -11.84 -6.83
C LEU A 172 -0.16 -10.64 -6.88
N LEU A 173 0.30 -9.53 -6.31
CA LEU A 173 -0.32 -8.22 -6.51
C LEU A 173 0.12 -7.65 -7.86
N GLN A 174 -0.81 -7.52 -8.81
CA GLN A 174 -0.53 -6.95 -10.13
C GLN A 174 -0.66 -5.43 -10.18
N GLY A 175 -1.36 -4.83 -9.21
CA GLY A 175 -1.54 -3.39 -9.12
C GLY A 175 -2.58 -3.04 -8.07
N ASP A 176 -2.43 -1.87 -7.48
CA ASP A 176 -3.36 -1.35 -6.48
C ASP A 176 -3.41 0.17 -6.49
N GLN A 177 -4.49 0.70 -5.91
CA GLN A 177 -4.71 2.12 -5.76
C GLN A 177 -5.54 2.42 -4.51
N PHE A 178 -5.36 3.63 -3.99
CA PHE A 178 -6.16 4.17 -2.90
C PHE A 178 -6.74 5.52 -3.32
N THR A 179 -8.06 5.65 -3.26
CA THR A 179 -8.77 6.83 -3.78
C THR A 179 -9.77 7.37 -2.76
N PHE A 180 -10.13 8.65 -2.89
CA PHE A 180 -11.14 9.29 -2.06
C PHE A 180 -12.27 9.88 -2.91
N ASN A 181 -13.51 9.51 -2.61
CA ASN A 181 -14.70 10.09 -3.21
C ASN A 181 -15.30 11.13 -2.25
N SER A 182 -15.06 12.41 -2.51
CA SER A 182 -15.54 13.52 -1.68
C SER A 182 -17.06 13.64 -1.61
N LYS A 183 -17.80 13.22 -2.66
CA LYS A 183 -19.26 13.25 -2.67
C LYS A 183 -19.87 12.20 -1.75
N LYS A 184 -19.21 11.04 -1.64
CA LYS A 184 -19.66 9.92 -0.80
C LYS A 184 -19.02 9.93 0.59
N GLY A 185 -17.92 10.65 0.78
CA GLY A 185 -17.12 10.60 2.01
C GLY A 185 -16.49 9.22 2.24
N ILE A 186 -16.16 8.51 1.16
CA ILE A 186 -15.64 7.13 1.20
C ILE A 186 -14.23 7.11 0.60
N PHE A 187 -13.31 6.46 1.30
CA PHE A 187 -12.04 6.01 0.74
C PHE A 187 -12.19 4.60 0.19
N THR A 188 -11.58 4.32 -0.96
CA THR A 188 -11.61 3.01 -1.59
C THR A 188 -10.18 2.55 -1.87
N TYR A 189 -9.79 1.42 -1.27
CA TYR A 189 -8.65 0.63 -1.68
C TYR A 189 -9.11 -0.42 -2.70
N LEU A 190 -8.38 -0.56 -3.80
CA LEU A 190 -8.65 -1.55 -4.84
C LEU A 190 -7.33 -2.18 -5.28
N ALA A 191 -7.29 -3.51 -5.33
CA ALA A 191 -6.14 -4.29 -5.71
C ALA A 191 -6.51 -5.42 -6.67
N ASN A 192 -5.63 -5.71 -7.62
CA ASN A 192 -5.73 -6.87 -8.50
C ASN A 192 -4.79 -7.97 -8.03
N ILE A 193 -5.37 -9.13 -7.70
CA ILE A 193 -4.62 -10.31 -7.26
C ILE A 193 -4.65 -11.34 -8.38
N LYS A 194 -3.48 -11.76 -8.85
CA LYS A 194 -3.30 -12.90 -9.74
C LYS A 194 -2.99 -14.13 -8.90
N TYR A 195 -3.90 -15.10 -8.91
CA TYR A 195 -3.69 -16.34 -8.21
C TYR A 195 -2.76 -17.26 -9.00
N ALA A 196 -1.80 -17.86 -8.32
CA ALA A 196 -0.90 -18.82 -8.95
C ALA A 196 -1.68 -20.06 -9.40
N GLN A 197 -2.60 -20.55 -8.56
CA GLN A 197 -3.45 -21.67 -8.91
C GLN A 197 -4.50 -21.26 -9.95
N GLY A 198 -4.35 -21.81 -11.16
CA GLY A 198 -5.28 -21.57 -12.27
C GLY A 198 -5.12 -20.22 -12.97
N GLY A 199 -4.17 -19.37 -12.56
CA GLY A 199 -3.82 -18.11 -13.25
C GLY A 199 -4.92 -17.05 -13.27
N LYS A 200 -6.01 -17.24 -12.52
CA LYS A 200 -7.15 -16.32 -12.48
C LYS A 200 -6.76 -15.03 -11.78
N SER A 201 -7.36 -13.92 -12.21
CA SER A 201 -7.23 -12.63 -11.53
C SER A 201 -8.55 -12.28 -10.84
N SER A 202 -8.47 -11.65 -9.67
CA SER A 202 -9.64 -11.11 -8.96
C SER A 202 -9.36 -9.73 -8.41
N VAL A 203 -10.44 -9.02 -8.11
CA VAL A 203 -10.39 -7.70 -7.49
C VAL A 203 -10.63 -7.84 -5.99
N PHE A 204 -9.66 -7.39 -5.22
CA PHE A 204 -9.81 -7.14 -3.80
C PHE A 204 -10.15 -5.66 -3.58
N LYS A 205 -11.18 -5.39 -2.77
CA LYS A 205 -11.68 -4.05 -2.55
C LYS A 205 -12.01 -3.84 -1.08
N VAL A 206 -11.68 -2.65 -0.57
CA VAL A 206 -12.07 -2.19 0.76
C VAL A 206 -12.59 -0.76 0.65
N ASP A 207 -13.78 -0.51 1.18
CA ASP A 207 -14.34 0.83 1.36
C ASP A 207 -14.28 1.22 2.84
N LEU A 208 -13.72 2.40 3.11
CA LEU A 208 -13.60 2.99 4.44
C LEU A 208 -14.39 4.31 4.50
N SER A 209 -14.99 4.61 5.64
CA SER A 209 -15.60 5.91 5.90
C SER A 209 -14.54 7.02 6.00
N ASN A 210 -14.98 8.27 6.02
CA ASN A 210 -14.12 9.42 6.31
C ASN A 210 -13.40 9.36 7.69
N THR A 211 -13.91 8.55 8.62
CA THR A 211 -13.31 8.29 9.94
C THR A 211 -12.47 7.02 9.94
N LEU A 212 -12.18 6.46 8.76
CA LEU A 212 -11.39 5.26 8.54
C LEU A 212 -12.00 3.97 9.12
N LYS A 213 -13.31 3.97 9.39
CA LYS A 213 -14.03 2.75 9.76
C LYS A 213 -14.31 1.91 8.51
N CYS A 214 -14.10 0.60 8.58
CA CYS A 214 -14.44 -0.30 7.48
C CYS A 214 -15.95 -0.29 7.23
N VAL A 215 -16.35 -0.01 5.99
CA VAL A 215 -17.74 -0.01 5.52
C VAL A 215 -18.03 -1.31 4.77
N SER A 216 -17.10 -1.74 3.92
CA SER A 216 -17.16 -3.03 3.24
C SER A 216 -15.76 -3.49 2.84
N ALA A 217 -15.56 -4.80 2.75
CA ALA A 217 -14.31 -5.40 2.29
C ALA A 217 -14.60 -6.75 1.64
N THR A 218 -13.81 -7.11 0.62
CA THR A 218 -13.95 -8.40 -0.09
C THR A 218 -13.87 -9.61 0.86
N GLN A 219 -13.04 -9.53 1.91
CA GLN A 219 -12.87 -10.59 2.90
C GLN A 219 -13.57 -10.30 4.24
N GLY A 220 -14.49 -9.32 4.27
CA GLY A 220 -15.10 -8.85 5.50
C GLY A 220 -14.24 -7.84 6.26
N CYS A 221 -14.86 -7.12 7.21
CA CYS A 221 -14.25 -6.01 7.94
C CYS A 221 -13.59 -6.44 9.25
N GLU A 222 -13.68 -7.71 9.63
CA GLU A 222 -13.28 -8.25 10.94
C GLU A 222 -11.80 -8.01 11.24
N ASN A 223 -10.96 -8.05 10.21
CA ASN A 223 -9.50 -7.89 10.32
C ASN A 223 -9.02 -6.47 9.98
N ILE A 224 -9.94 -5.52 9.78
CA ILE A 224 -9.63 -4.12 9.41
C ILE A 224 -10.02 -3.21 10.57
N GLY A 225 -9.14 -3.15 11.57
CA GLY A 225 -9.32 -2.36 12.79
C GLY A 225 -8.44 -1.11 12.83
N LEU A 226 -8.88 -0.11 13.59
CA LEU A 226 -8.06 1.04 13.97
C LEU A 226 -7.16 0.65 15.15
N SER A 227 -5.87 0.95 15.01
CA SER A 227 -4.83 0.83 16.03
C SER A 227 -4.18 2.18 16.28
N THR A 228 -3.60 2.38 17.45
CA THR A 228 -2.83 3.58 17.77
C THR A 228 -1.36 3.35 17.45
N ALA A 229 -0.73 4.29 16.75
CA ALA A 229 0.69 4.17 16.45
C ALA A 229 1.53 4.42 17.71
N GLU A 230 2.58 3.63 17.89
CA GLU A 230 3.45 3.73 19.05
C GLU A 230 4.41 4.89 18.91
N LEU A 231 4.59 5.69 19.96
CA LEU A 231 5.64 6.71 19.96
C LEU A 231 7.00 6.00 19.94
N SER A 232 7.81 6.30 18.93
CA SER A 232 9.14 5.73 18.82
C SER A 232 10.01 6.29 19.94
N THR A 233 10.35 5.44 20.91
CA THR A 233 11.34 5.76 21.93
C THR A 233 12.70 5.71 21.25
N MET A 234 13.29 6.88 20.96
CA MET A 234 14.72 6.93 20.66
C MET A 234 15.45 6.50 21.93
N ASN A 235 15.82 5.23 22.01
CA ASN A 235 16.93 4.84 22.88
C ASN A 235 18.14 5.59 22.32
N LYS A 236 18.53 6.66 23.02
CA LYS A 236 19.81 7.33 22.84
C LYS A 236 20.95 6.35 23.08
#